data_AF-A0A534VAE8-F1
#
_entry.id   AF-A0A534VAE8-F1
#
_cell.length_a   1.000
_cell.length_b   1.000
_cell.length_c   1.000
_cell.angle_alpha   90.00
_cell.angle_beta   90.00
_cell.angle_gamma   90.00
#
_symmetry.space_group_name_H-M   'P 1'
#
loop_
_entity.id
_entity.type
_entity.pdbx_description
1 polymer ?
#
loop_
_entity_poly.entity_id
_entity_poly.type
_entity_poly.pdbx_seq_one_letter_code
_entity_poly.pdbx_strand_id
1 'polypeptide(L)'
;MNSSKENLKHTKWECKYHVVFIPKYRRKVMYGWIRKELGPIMRELAQQKESEVEEGHLMGDHVHMMLSIPPKYSVSGVVGYIKGKSAIAIARRFMDRTKNFVGLNFWARGYYVSTVGRDEAQVRNYIREQEKEDRRLDHRPNRFERFTNQASGFAGGT
;
A
#
# COMPACT_ATOMS: atom_id res chain seq x y z
N MET A 1 -10.18 -16.22 2.93
CA MET A 1 -8.98 -15.38 2.69
C MET A 1 -8.69 -14.58 3.95
N ASN A 2 -7.49 -14.75 4.54
CA ASN A 2 -7.03 -13.92 5.64
C ASN A 2 -6.72 -12.52 5.10
N SER A 3 -7.59 -11.57 5.40
CA SER A 3 -7.33 -10.15 5.13
C SER A 3 -6.56 -9.58 6.33
N SER A 4 -5.25 -9.47 6.17
CA SER A 4 -4.33 -8.78 7.09
C SER A 4 -4.62 -7.27 7.04
N LYS A 5 -5.29 -6.76 8.08
CA LYS A 5 -5.47 -5.32 8.27
C LYS A 5 -4.19 -4.74 8.87
N GLU A 6 -3.65 -3.71 8.24
CA GLU A 6 -2.46 -3.02 8.72
C GLU A 6 -2.83 -1.92 9.73
N ASN A 7 -1.96 -1.69 10.71
CA ASN A 7 -2.17 -0.71 11.78
C ASN A 7 -1.17 0.46 11.68
N LEU A 8 -1.68 1.69 11.62
CA LEU A 8 -0.98 2.91 12.00
C LEU A 8 -1.44 3.35 13.40
N LYS A 9 -0.71 4.26 14.06
CA LYS A 9 -0.95 4.70 15.45
C LYS A 9 -2.42 4.99 15.80
N HIS A 10 -3.20 5.48 14.83
CA HIS A 10 -4.63 5.79 15.01
C HIS A 10 -5.50 5.32 13.83
N THR A 11 -5.03 4.38 12.99
CA THR A 11 -5.78 4.02 11.77
C THR A 11 -5.57 2.56 11.40
N LYS A 12 -6.67 1.85 11.16
CA LYS A 12 -6.68 0.53 10.52
C LYS A 12 -6.95 0.71 9.04
N TRP A 13 -6.16 0.10 8.17
CA TRP A 13 -6.33 0.27 6.74
C TRP A 13 -6.04 -1.01 5.96
N GLU A 14 -6.67 -1.09 4.78
CA GLU A 14 -6.43 -2.11 3.76
C GLU A 14 -6.68 -1.43 2.42
N CYS A 15 -5.60 -0.94 1.79
CA CYS A 15 -5.69 -0.16 0.56
C CYS A 15 -4.87 -0.85 -0.52
N LYS A 16 -5.54 -1.71 -1.31
CA LYS A 16 -4.93 -2.47 -2.38
C LYS A 16 -5.34 -1.91 -3.74
N TYR A 17 -4.39 -1.86 -4.66
CA TYR A 17 -4.58 -1.27 -5.98
C TYR A 17 -3.99 -2.20 -7.05
N HIS A 18 -4.76 -2.49 -8.08
CA HIS A 18 -4.27 -3.11 -9.30
C HIS A 18 -3.74 -2.00 -10.21
N VAL A 19 -2.44 -2.04 -10.49
CA VAL A 19 -1.75 -1.04 -11.30
C VAL A 19 -1.17 -1.71 -12.54
N VAL A 20 -1.36 -1.07 -13.70
CA VAL A 20 -0.77 -1.50 -14.97
C VAL A 20 -0.05 -0.34 -15.65
N PHE A 21 1.17 -0.55 -16.10
CA PHE A 21 1.87 0.40 -16.96
C PHE A 21 2.77 -0.29 -17.97
N ILE A 22 3.07 0.41 -19.05
CA ILE A 22 3.76 -0.15 -20.22
C ILE A 22 5.09 0.57 -20.48
N PRO A 23 6.12 -0.12 -21.00
CA PRO A 23 7.28 0.53 -21.58
C PRO A 23 6.87 1.41 -22.76
N LYS A 24 7.57 2.52 -22.97
CA LYS A 24 7.38 3.41 -24.12
C LYS A 24 7.66 2.62 -25.41
N TYR A 25 6.92 2.89 -26.49
CA TYR A 25 6.94 2.08 -27.73
C TYR A 25 8.33 1.55 -28.15
N ARG A 26 9.31 2.45 -28.31
CA ARG A 26 10.70 2.11 -28.71
C ARG A 26 11.51 1.33 -27.66
N ARG A 27 10.95 1.05 -26.48
CA ARG A 27 11.56 0.33 -25.35
C ARG A 27 10.94 -1.05 -25.11
N LYS A 28 9.89 -1.45 -25.85
CA LYS A 28 9.22 -2.76 -25.71
C LYS A 28 10.18 -3.94 -25.91
N VAL A 29 11.00 -3.90 -26.95
CA VAL A 29 11.99 -4.96 -27.24
C VAL A 29 12.95 -5.11 -26.07
N MET A 30 13.60 -4.02 -25.66
CA MET A 30 14.53 -4.01 -24.52
C MET A 30 13.86 -4.50 -23.23
N TYR A 31 12.64 -4.04 -22.96
CA TYR A 31 11.86 -4.51 -21.82
C TYR A 31 11.69 -6.03 -21.84
N GLY A 32 11.39 -6.60 -23.00
CA GLY A 32 11.29 -8.05 -23.19
C GLY A 32 12.53 -8.81 -22.68
N TRP A 33 13.74 -8.30 -22.94
CA TRP A 33 14.99 -8.91 -22.50
C TRP A 33 15.23 -8.77 -21.00
N ILE A 34 14.97 -7.58 -20.44
CA ILE A 34 15.35 -7.26 -19.06
C ILE A 34 14.26 -7.55 -18.02
N ARG A 35 13.01 -7.85 -18.44
CA ARG A 35 11.84 -7.91 -17.54
C ARG A 35 12.02 -8.82 -16.32
N LYS A 36 12.74 -9.93 -16.45
CA LYS A 36 12.98 -10.88 -15.33
C LYS A 36 13.79 -10.24 -14.20
N GLU A 37 14.69 -9.32 -14.54
CA GLU A 37 15.53 -8.59 -13.58
C GLU A 37 14.79 -7.43 -12.89
N LEU A 38 13.65 -7.00 -13.44
CA LEU A 38 12.93 -5.84 -12.93
C LEU A 38 12.05 -6.16 -11.73
N GLY A 39 11.64 -7.42 -11.54
CA GLY A 39 10.77 -7.84 -10.43
C GLY A 39 11.32 -7.43 -9.05
N PRO A 40 12.56 -7.80 -8.69
CA PRO A 40 13.18 -7.38 -7.43
C PRO A 40 13.28 -5.86 -7.29
N ILE A 41 13.61 -5.15 -8.37
CA ILE A 41 13.71 -3.68 -8.37
C ILE A 41 12.36 -3.05 -8.05
N MET A 42 11.25 -3.54 -8.62
CA MET A 42 9.93 -3.01 -8.34
C MET A 42 9.54 -3.19 -6.87
N ARG A 43 9.84 -4.36 -6.27
CA ARG A 43 9.57 -4.65 -4.86
C ARG A 43 10.36 -3.72 -3.93
N GLU A 44 11.66 -3.59 -4.18
CA GLU A 44 12.54 -2.71 -3.41
C GLU A 44 12.05 -1.25 -3.46
N LEU A 45 11.69 -0.76 -4.65
CA LEU A 45 11.20 0.60 -4.82
C LEU A 45 9.84 0.85 -4.14
N ALA A 46 8.96 -0.15 -4.11
CA ALA A 46 7.70 -0.06 -3.37
C ALA A 46 7.97 0.04 -1.86
N GLN A 47 8.86 -0.79 -1.32
CA GLN A 47 9.24 -0.80 0.10
C GLN A 47 9.84 0.54 0.55
N GLN A 48 10.62 1.20 -0.31
CA GLN A 48 11.13 2.55 -0.06
C GLN A 48 10.02 3.62 0.06
N LYS A 49 8.79 3.31 -0.34
CA LYS A 49 7.58 4.11 -0.14
C LYS A 49 6.62 3.49 0.87
N GLU A 50 7.13 2.62 1.73
CA GLU A 50 6.35 1.87 2.73
C GLU A 50 5.14 1.17 2.10
N SER A 51 5.26 0.82 0.81
CA SER A 51 4.24 0.14 0.02
C SER A 51 4.73 -1.26 -0.28
N GLU A 52 3.81 -2.18 -0.51
CA GLU A 52 4.14 -3.58 -0.76
C GLU A 52 3.62 -4.04 -2.11
N VAL A 53 4.42 -4.81 -2.84
CA VAL A 53 3.98 -5.54 -4.03
C VAL A 53 3.51 -6.91 -3.58
N GLU A 54 2.22 -7.03 -3.32
CA GLU A 54 1.57 -8.27 -2.87
C GLU A 54 1.66 -9.34 -3.96
N GLU A 55 1.37 -8.96 -5.20
CA GLU A 55 1.55 -9.78 -6.39
C GLU A 55 2.03 -8.94 -7.56
N GLY A 56 2.81 -9.54 -8.47
CA GLY A 56 3.30 -8.82 -9.64
C GLY A 56 3.70 -9.75 -10.78
N HIS A 57 3.24 -9.42 -11.99
CA HIS A 57 3.54 -10.12 -13.22
C HIS A 57 4.09 -9.15 -14.26
N LEU A 58 5.30 -9.43 -14.75
CA LEU A 58 5.95 -8.63 -15.79
C LEU A 58 5.79 -9.36 -17.13
N MET A 59 4.75 -8.97 -17.88
CA MET A 59 4.40 -9.54 -19.17
C MET A 59 5.40 -9.06 -20.25
N GLY A 60 5.27 -9.54 -21.49
CA GLY A 60 6.20 -9.17 -22.57
C GLY A 60 6.15 -7.69 -22.94
N ASP A 61 5.03 -7.03 -22.69
CA ASP A 61 4.70 -5.69 -23.19
C ASP A 61 4.12 -4.75 -22.12
N HIS A 62 3.87 -5.22 -20.89
CA HIS A 62 3.33 -4.42 -19.80
C HIS A 62 3.59 -5.05 -18.41
N VAL A 63 3.52 -4.24 -17.35
CA VAL A 63 3.69 -4.64 -15.95
C VAL A 63 2.32 -4.66 -15.27
N HIS A 64 1.95 -5.75 -14.59
CA HIS A 64 0.83 -5.85 -13.64
C HIS A 64 1.37 -5.92 -12.22
N MET A 65 0.86 -5.10 -11.31
CA MET A 65 1.14 -5.22 -9.88
C MET A 65 -0.12 -4.99 -9.05
N MET A 66 -0.26 -5.78 -7.98
CA MET A 66 -1.14 -5.48 -6.87
C MET A 66 -0.32 -4.80 -5.78
N LEU A 67 -0.57 -3.52 -5.55
CA LEU A 67 0.14 -2.70 -4.58
C LEU A 67 -0.72 -2.47 -3.34
N SER A 68 -0.18 -2.75 -2.16
CA SER A 68 -0.69 -2.24 -0.89
C SER A 68 -0.02 -0.89 -0.60
N ILE A 69 -0.80 0.18 -0.54
CA ILE A 69 -0.27 1.55 -0.38
C ILE A 69 -0.90 2.19 0.86
N PRO A 70 -0.11 2.64 1.85
CA PRO A 70 -0.64 3.35 3.01
C PRO A 70 -1.47 4.57 2.61
N PRO A 71 -2.60 4.85 3.28
CA PRO A 71 -3.52 5.92 2.89
C PRO A 71 -2.92 7.33 2.99
N LYS A 72 -1.79 7.48 3.70
CA LYS A 72 -1.00 8.73 3.75
C LYS A 72 -0.28 9.05 2.43
N TYR A 73 -0.13 8.08 1.54
CA TYR A 73 0.52 8.24 0.25
C TYR A 73 -0.51 8.27 -0.88
N SER A 74 -0.33 9.18 -1.84
CA SER A 74 -1.12 9.16 -3.06
C SER A 74 -0.66 8.03 -3.97
N VAL A 75 -1.62 7.33 -4.60
CA VAL A 75 -1.32 6.25 -5.56
C VAL A 75 -0.46 6.76 -6.71
N SER A 76 -0.76 7.97 -7.22
CA SER A 76 0.02 8.61 -8.28
C SER A 76 1.46 8.92 -7.86
N GLY A 77 1.69 9.31 -6.60
CA GLY A 77 3.02 9.54 -6.05
C GLY A 77 3.85 8.26 -6.00
N VAL A 78 3.28 7.16 -5.50
CA VAL A 78 3.96 5.86 -5.43
C VAL A 78 4.25 5.30 -6.82
N VAL A 79 3.26 5.28 -7.72
CA VAL A 79 3.44 4.79 -9.10
C VAL A 79 4.45 5.66 -9.86
N GLY A 80 4.39 6.98 -9.69
CA GLY A 80 5.36 7.90 -10.27
C GLY A 80 6.79 7.65 -9.77
N TYR A 81 6.95 7.42 -8.47
CA TYR A 81 8.24 7.09 -7.87
C TYR A 81 8.81 5.78 -8.44
N ILE A 82 8.02 4.71 -8.44
CA ILE A 82 8.42 3.40 -8.98
C ILE A 82 8.83 3.52 -10.44
N LYS A 83 8.00 4.14 -11.29
CA LYS A 83 8.31 4.33 -12.72
C LYS A 83 9.57 5.17 -12.92
N GLY A 84 9.74 6.27 -12.18
CA GLY A 84 10.89 7.16 -12.30
C GLY A 84 12.20 6.49 -11.87
N LYS A 85 12.22 5.89 -10.67
CA LYS A 85 13.43 5.26 -10.12
C LYS A 85 13.81 3.98 -10.88
N SER A 86 12.83 3.17 -11.29
CA SER A 86 13.10 2.00 -12.14
C SER A 86 13.68 2.41 -13.50
N ALA A 87 13.22 3.50 -14.12
CA ALA A 87 13.79 3.99 -15.37
C ALA A 87 15.28 4.38 -15.21
N ILE A 88 15.65 5.00 -14.08
CA ILE A 88 17.04 5.32 -13.75
C ILE A 88 17.85 4.03 -13.52
N ALA A 89 17.32 3.07 -12.76
CA ALA A 89 17.98 1.79 -12.52
C ALA A 89 18.23 1.05 -13.85
N ILE A 90 17.25 1.05 -14.74
CA ILE A 90 17.37 0.46 -16.07
C ILE A 90 18.46 1.15 -16.90
N ALA A 91 18.46 2.49 -16.92
CA ALA A 91 19.45 3.25 -17.68
C ALA A 91 20.88 2.95 -17.22
N ARG A 92 21.08 2.85 -15.90
CA ARG A 92 22.39 2.54 -15.31
C ARG A 92 22.85 1.11 -15.60
N ARG A 93 21.95 0.13 -15.40
CA ARG A 93 22.31 -1.29 -15.48
C ARG A 93 22.34 -1.85 -16.90
N PHE A 94 21.51 -1.32 -17.80
CA PHE A 94 21.26 -1.94 -19.11
C PHE A 94 21.43 -1.01 -20.31
N MET A 95 21.66 0.29 -20.10
CA MET A 95 21.91 1.25 -21.19
C MET A 95 23.28 1.95 -21.07
N ASP A 96 24.12 1.52 -20.13
CA ASP A 96 25.44 2.09 -19.83
C ASP A 96 25.41 3.62 -19.61
N ARG A 97 24.30 4.13 -19.09
CA ARG A 97 24.12 5.56 -18.78
C ARG A 97 24.52 5.83 -17.34
N THR A 98 25.66 6.50 -17.16
CA THR A 98 26.20 6.82 -15.83
C THR A 98 25.73 8.17 -15.29
N LYS A 99 25.42 9.15 -16.15
CA LYS A 99 25.03 10.53 -15.78
C LYS A 99 23.92 11.08 -16.70
N ASN A 100 23.29 12.17 -16.28
CA ASN A 100 22.26 12.92 -17.03
C ASN A 100 21.02 12.09 -17.44
N PHE A 101 20.12 11.87 -16.49
CA PHE A 101 18.86 11.12 -16.70
C PHE A 101 17.68 12.02 -17.09
N VAL A 102 17.92 13.31 -17.31
CA VAL A 102 16.88 14.27 -17.73
C VAL A 102 16.30 13.85 -19.07
N GLY A 103 14.96 13.76 -19.14
CA GLY A 103 14.25 13.31 -20.35
C GLY A 103 14.29 11.80 -20.60
N LEU A 104 14.95 11.01 -19.75
CA LEU A 104 15.02 9.56 -19.89
C LEU A 104 13.70 8.92 -19.44
N ASN A 105 12.84 8.62 -20.41
CA ASN A 105 11.54 8.02 -20.20
C ASN A 105 11.54 6.58 -20.70
N PHE A 106 11.64 5.62 -19.78
CA PHE A 106 11.51 4.20 -20.13
C PHE A 106 10.04 3.79 -20.27
N TRP A 107 9.18 4.28 -19.38
CA TRP A 107 7.76 3.96 -19.33
C TRP A 107 6.91 4.98 -20.10
N ALA A 108 5.71 4.58 -20.50
CA ALA A 108 4.70 5.51 -20.98
C ALA A 108 4.30 6.50 -19.86
N ARG A 109 3.81 7.70 -20.24
CA ARG A 109 3.39 8.72 -19.27
C ARG A 109 2.25 8.24 -18.39
N GLY A 110 1.20 7.69 -19.01
CA GLY A 110 0.03 7.15 -18.32
C GLY A 110 0.30 5.82 -17.61
N TYR A 111 -0.68 5.41 -16.81
CA TYR A 111 -0.82 4.10 -16.20
C TYR A 111 -2.31 3.87 -15.90
N TYR A 112 -2.71 2.61 -15.81
CA TYR A 112 -4.05 2.21 -15.36
C TYR A 112 -4.01 1.87 -13.87
N VAL A 113 -5.10 2.18 -13.18
CA VAL A 113 -5.29 1.82 -11.77
C VAL A 113 -6.75 1.50 -11.48
N SER A 114 -6.98 0.43 -10.71
CA SER A 114 -8.26 0.14 -10.08
C SER A 114 -8.07 -0.30 -8.63
N THR A 115 -9.03 -0.01 -7.78
CA THR A 115 -9.03 -0.49 -6.39
C THR A 115 -9.32 -1.98 -6.35
N VAL A 116 -8.55 -2.72 -5.55
CA VAL A 116 -8.85 -4.12 -5.19
C VAL A 116 -9.52 -4.05 -3.82
N GLY A 117 -10.85 -4.06 -3.82
CA GLY A 117 -11.66 -3.82 -2.64
C GLY A 117 -12.39 -5.07 -2.15
N ARG A 118 -12.84 -5.00 -0.89
CA ARG A 118 -13.83 -5.91 -0.34
C ARG A 118 -15.16 -5.74 -1.07
N ASP A 119 -15.93 -6.81 -1.17
CA ASP A 119 -17.30 -6.74 -1.67
C ASP A 119 -18.15 -5.79 -0.80
N GLU A 120 -19.13 -5.12 -1.40
CA GLU A 120 -19.99 -4.13 -0.75
C GLU A 120 -20.64 -4.69 0.53
N ALA A 121 -21.00 -5.98 0.51
CA ALA A 121 -21.53 -6.70 1.65
C ALA A 121 -20.56 -6.74 2.85
N GLN A 122 -19.26 -6.93 2.60
CA GLN A 122 -18.25 -6.95 3.65
C GLN A 122 -18.01 -5.56 4.26
N VAL A 123 -18.11 -4.50 3.45
CA VAL A 123 -18.04 -3.12 3.94
C VAL A 123 -19.23 -2.81 4.86
N ARG A 124 -20.44 -3.20 4.46
CA ARG A 124 -21.65 -3.05 5.30
C ARG A 124 -21.54 -3.82 6.62
N ASN A 125 -21.02 -5.04 6.59
CA ASN A 125 -20.81 -5.82 7.82
C ASN A 125 -19.79 -5.15 8.76
N TYR A 126 -18.69 -4.61 8.22
CA TYR A 126 -17.72 -3.87 9.02
C TYR A 126 -18.36 -2.66 9.74
N ILE A 127 -19.21 -1.89 9.06
CA ILE A 127 -19.93 -0.75 9.66
C ILE A 127 -20.79 -1.22 10.85
N ARG A 128 -21.58 -2.28 10.65
CA ARG A 128 -22.45 -2.83 11.71
C ARG A 128 -21.69 -3.38 12.91
N GLU A 129 -20.54 -4.01 12.67
CA GLU A 129 -19.67 -4.52 13.74
C GLU A 129 -19.00 -3.39 14.51
N GLN A 130 -18.61 -2.30 13.83
CA GLN A 130 -18.00 -1.15 14.47
C GLN A 130 -18.95 -0.46 15.45
N GLU A 131 -20.23 -0.29 15.08
CA GLU A 131 -21.25 0.27 15.98
C GLU A 131 -21.42 -0.54 17.27
N LYS A 132 -21.20 -1.87 17.22
CA LYS A 132 -21.28 -2.73 18.41
C LYS A 132 -20.06 -2.59 19.31
N GLU A 133 -18.87 -2.49 18.73
CA GLU A 133 -17.63 -2.29 19.49
C GLU A 133 -17.56 -0.88 20.12
N ASP A 134 -18.01 0.16 19.43
CA ASP A 134 -18.08 1.52 20.00
C ASP A 134 -19.01 1.55 21.22
N ARG A 135 -20.21 0.95 21.13
CA ARG A 135 -21.09 0.79 22.30
C ARG A 135 -20.39 0.05 23.42
N ARG A 136 -19.66 -1.03 23.13
CA ARG A 136 -18.95 -1.80 24.17
C ARG A 136 -17.86 -0.98 24.87
N LEU A 137 -17.16 -0.11 24.15
CA LEU A 137 -16.14 0.77 24.71
C LEU A 137 -16.74 1.87 25.60
N ASP A 138 -17.89 2.45 25.20
CA ASP A 138 -18.62 3.41 26.02
C ASP A 138 -19.20 2.80 27.31
N HIS A 139 -19.55 1.51 27.28
CA HIS A 139 -20.04 0.78 28.46
C HIS A 139 -18.90 0.23 29.36
N ARG A 140 -17.62 0.49 29.03
CA ARG A 140 -16.54 0.19 29.98
C ARG A 140 -16.53 1.28 31.05
N PRO A 141 -16.64 0.92 32.34
CA PRO A 141 -16.55 1.91 33.41
C PRO A 141 -15.23 2.65 33.28
N ASN A 142 -15.30 3.98 33.34
CA ASN A 142 -14.14 4.83 33.20
C ASN A 142 -13.09 4.39 34.22
N ARG A 143 -11.80 4.42 33.85
CA ARG A 143 -10.72 4.08 34.78
C ARG A 143 -10.80 4.89 36.08
N PHE A 144 -11.38 6.08 36.02
CA PHE A 144 -11.73 6.94 37.15
C PHE A 144 -12.77 6.33 38.12
N GLU A 145 -13.81 5.66 37.63
CA GLU A 145 -14.85 5.05 38.47
C GLU A 145 -14.35 3.82 39.25
N ARG A 146 -13.31 3.14 38.74
CA ARG A 146 -12.66 2.06 39.48
C ARG A 146 -11.88 2.54 40.71
N PHE A 147 -11.39 3.78 40.70
CA PHE A 147 -10.70 4.35 41.86
C PHE A 147 -11.68 4.86 42.93
N THR A 148 -12.83 5.43 42.53
CA THR A 148 -13.83 5.90 43.51
C THR A 148 -14.53 4.75 44.24
N ASN A 149 -14.81 3.63 43.56
CA ASN A 149 -15.42 2.46 44.18
C ASN A 149 -14.49 1.64 45.09
N GLN A 150 -13.17 1.91 45.08
CA GLN A 150 -12.23 1.27 46.00
C GLN A 150 -11.99 2.11 47.28
N ALA A 151 -12.28 3.41 47.24
CA ALA A 151 -12.20 4.32 48.39
C ALA A 151 -13.47 4.31 49.28
N SER A 152 -14.63 3.91 48.74
CA SER A 152 -15.89 3.81 49.50
C SER A 152 -16.02 2.55 50.36
N GLY A 153 -15.08 1.59 50.27
CA GLY A 153 -15.10 0.34 51.02
C GLY A 153 -14.48 0.39 52.43
N PHE A 154 -13.97 1.55 52.88
CA PHE A 154 -13.28 1.68 54.18
C PHE A 154 -14.05 2.46 55.25
N ALA A 155 -15.28 2.92 54.97
CA ALA A 155 -16.09 3.68 55.92
C ALA A 155 -17.37 2.91 56.30
N GLY A 156 -17.22 1.85 57.11
CA GLY A 156 -18.37 1.08 57.58
C GLY A 156 -17.97 -0.15 58.39
N GLY A 157 -17.50 0.06 59.62
CA GLY A 157 -17.19 -1.01 60.56
C GLY A 157 -16.87 -0.44 61.95
N THR A 158 -17.92 -0.09 62.68
CA THR A 158 -17.90 0.03 64.15
C THR A 158 -18.39 -1.27 64.76
#